data_AF-A0A813KSC8-F1
#
_entry.id   AF-A0A813KSC8-F1
#
_cell.length_a   1.000
_cell.length_b   1.000
_cell.length_c   1.000
_cell.angle_alpha   90.00
_cell.angle_beta   90.00
_cell.angle_gamma   90.00
#
_symmetry.space_group_name_H-M   'P 1'
#
loop_
_entity.id
_entity.type
_entity.pdbx_description
1 polymer ?
#
loop_
_entity_poly.entity_id
_entity_poly.type
_entity_poly.pdbx_seq_one_letter_code
_entity_poly.pdbx_strand_id
1 'polypeptide(L)'
;MEGEHLDEPFLTEHGARNVAAQCAVVFTGISLMGFAPAVMLWNTSGEWKFDPFYEAGLPMSLPYGILDSHSRMAIAWALAAVLQVAIGVGWVPVPRVVHRVLGYTLCVWGVAAFGSGCVLEMLEYSGVVSFLHWADGVMILLNMVFAVDQAKRRKLSTHSNAALCLIAWCLYPGLARLVGFSLEYFVPCGIDAFGGYEFLTASFCGCLLWSLRTGQTSKPLGVNAVIFGIYATIDLGNALLLGTFLRCPEPLLERWAMFR
;
A
#
# COMPACT_ATOMS: atom_id res chain seq x y z
N MET A 1 8.62 -40.59 31.34
CA MET A 1 8.93 -39.46 30.45
C MET A 1 7.75 -39.32 29.52
N GLU A 2 6.75 -38.54 29.95
CA GLU A 2 5.65 -38.12 29.10
C GLU A 2 6.24 -37.15 28.07
N GLY A 3 6.26 -37.57 26.81
CA GLY A 3 6.61 -36.66 25.73
C GLY A 3 5.50 -35.65 25.59
N GLU A 4 5.78 -34.39 25.87
CA GLU A 4 4.94 -33.27 25.43
C GLU A 4 4.82 -33.36 23.91
N HIS A 5 3.70 -33.89 23.44
CA HIS A 5 3.24 -33.67 22.08
C HIS A 5 2.98 -32.16 21.99
N LEU A 6 3.99 -31.41 21.57
CA LEU A 6 3.78 -30.05 21.09
C LEU A 6 2.88 -30.18 19.87
N ASP A 7 1.59 -29.91 20.07
CA ASP A 7 0.56 -29.98 19.04
C ASP A 7 1.05 -29.20 17.80
N GLU A 8 1.24 -29.91 16.68
CA GLU A 8 1.52 -29.35 15.34
C GLU A 8 0.78 -28.04 15.00
N PRO A 9 -0.49 -27.79 15.40
CA PRO A 9 -1.15 -26.51 15.16
C PRO A 9 -0.44 -25.28 15.78
N PHE A 10 0.32 -25.40 16.86
CA PHE A 10 0.98 -24.26 17.49
C PHE A 10 2.19 -23.76 16.66
N LEU A 11 2.96 -24.69 16.10
CA LEU A 11 4.09 -24.37 15.20
C LEU A 11 3.61 -23.73 13.90
N THR A 12 2.46 -24.16 13.37
CA THR A 12 1.89 -23.58 12.15
C THR A 12 1.33 -22.17 12.35
N GLU A 13 0.69 -21.87 13.48
CA GLU A 13 0.16 -20.52 13.74
C GLU A 13 1.28 -19.49 14.00
N HIS A 14 2.34 -19.87 14.72
CA HIS A 14 3.49 -19.00 14.91
C HIS A 14 4.26 -18.77 13.60
N GLY A 15 4.43 -19.81 12.79
CA GLY A 15 5.01 -19.72 11.45
C GLY A 15 4.23 -18.78 10.53
N ALA A 16 2.91 -18.92 10.46
CA ALA A 16 2.05 -18.06 9.63
C ALA A 16 2.13 -16.58 10.05
N ARG A 17 2.18 -16.30 11.36
CA ARG A 17 2.33 -14.94 11.89
C ARG A 17 3.66 -14.31 11.52
N ASN A 18 4.75 -15.08 11.60
CA ASN A 18 6.08 -14.62 11.22
C ASN A 18 6.16 -14.33 9.71
N VAL A 19 5.59 -15.20 8.86
CA VAL A 19 5.52 -14.96 7.42
C VAL A 19 4.74 -13.68 7.11
N ALA A 20 3.55 -13.51 7.71
CA ALA A 20 2.75 -12.30 7.51
C ALA A 20 3.49 -11.03 7.94
N ALA A 21 4.24 -11.07 9.03
CA ALA A 21 5.04 -9.93 9.47
C ALA A 21 6.24 -9.65 8.56
N GLN A 22 6.95 -10.67 8.11
CA GLN A 22 8.03 -10.52 7.13
C GLN A 22 7.51 -9.91 5.83
N CYS A 23 6.39 -10.43 5.31
CA CYS A 23 5.72 -9.86 4.15
C CYS A 23 5.34 -8.40 4.40
N ALA A 24 4.73 -8.06 5.54
CA ALA A 24 4.37 -6.68 5.87
C ALA A 24 5.60 -5.75 5.91
N VAL A 25 6.70 -6.15 6.55
CA VAL A 25 7.92 -5.33 6.63
C VAL A 25 8.56 -5.14 5.26
N VAL A 26 8.71 -6.21 4.49
CA VAL A 26 9.26 -6.14 3.13
C VAL A 26 8.38 -5.27 2.24
N PHE A 27 7.07 -5.49 2.27
CA PHE A 27 6.11 -4.76 1.46
C PHE A 27 6.11 -3.27 1.80
N THR A 28 6.18 -2.91 3.08
CA THR A 28 6.33 -1.51 3.48
C THR A 28 7.65 -0.91 3.06
N GLY A 29 8.76 -1.63 3.22
CA GLY A 29 10.07 -1.15 2.79
C GLY A 29 10.08 -0.80 1.30
N ILE A 30 9.58 -1.71 0.47
CA ILE A 30 9.50 -1.53 -0.99
C ILE A 30 8.54 -0.38 -1.34
N SER A 31 7.36 -0.32 -0.71
CA SER A 31 6.40 0.75 -0.95
C SER A 31 6.96 2.13 -0.61
N LEU A 32 7.63 2.26 0.54
CA LEU A 32 8.28 3.51 0.95
C LEU A 32 9.38 3.94 -0.02
N MET A 33 10.11 3.01 -0.63
CA MET A 33 11.09 3.33 -1.69
C MET A 33 10.41 3.99 -2.90
N GLY A 34 9.18 3.62 -3.23
CA GLY A 34 8.40 4.27 -4.28
C GLY A 34 7.95 5.69 -3.95
N PHE A 35 8.13 6.17 -2.72
CA PHE A 35 7.97 7.59 -2.39
C PHE A 35 9.29 8.37 -2.44
N ALA A 36 10.44 7.70 -2.62
CA ALA A 36 11.74 8.36 -2.59
C ALA A 36 11.88 9.48 -3.63
N PRO A 37 11.40 9.34 -4.88
CA PRO A 37 11.46 10.44 -5.85
C PRO A 37 10.58 11.64 -5.51
N ALA A 38 9.43 11.44 -4.86
CA ALA A 38 8.61 12.55 -4.37
C ALA A 38 9.35 13.32 -3.27
N VAL A 39 10.05 12.60 -2.39
CA VAL A 39 10.92 13.21 -1.36
C VAL A 39 12.12 13.93 -1.99
N MET A 40 12.72 13.37 -3.04
CA MET A 40 13.82 14.01 -3.76
C MET A 40 13.36 15.29 -4.45
N LEU A 41 12.23 15.25 -5.16
CA LEU A 41 11.61 16.44 -5.76
C LEU A 41 11.39 17.51 -4.70
N TRP A 42 10.74 17.16 -3.59
CA TRP A 42 10.53 18.07 -2.47
C TRP A 42 11.82 18.72 -1.95
N ASN A 43 12.89 17.94 -1.79
CA ASN A 43 14.18 18.48 -1.34
C ASN A 43 14.84 19.42 -2.37
N THR A 44 14.54 19.26 -3.66
CA THR A 44 15.15 20.06 -4.74
C THR A 44 14.35 21.30 -5.12
N SER A 45 13.01 21.21 -5.14
CA SER A 45 12.12 22.29 -5.62
C SER A 45 11.15 22.80 -4.56
N GLY A 46 11.05 22.14 -3.39
CA GLY A 46 10.08 22.48 -2.35
C GLY A 46 8.65 22.07 -2.69
N GLU A 47 8.44 21.24 -3.72
CA GLU A 47 7.10 20.85 -4.20
C GLU A 47 6.79 19.39 -3.89
N TRP A 48 5.58 19.14 -3.38
CA TRP A 48 5.00 17.79 -3.36
C TRP A 48 4.13 17.61 -4.60
N LYS A 49 4.33 16.46 -5.25
CA LYS A 49 3.56 16.02 -6.41
C LYS A 49 3.08 14.61 -6.17
N PHE A 50 1.86 14.30 -6.60
CA PHE A 50 1.34 12.94 -6.53
C PHE A 50 2.15 12.03 -7.46
N ASP A 51 2.43 12.53 -8.66
CA ASP A 51 3.36 11.94 -9.59
C ASP A 51 4.54 12.87 -9.88
N PRO A 52 5.65 12.74 -9.13
CA PRO A 52 6.80 13.64 -9.29
C PRO A 52 7.47 13.57 -10.67
N PHE A 53 7.16 12.57 -11.50
CA PHE A 53 7.79 12.41 -12.82
C PHE A 53 7.00 13.11 -13.91
N TYR A 54 5.68 12.89 -13.93
CA TYR A 54 4.81 13.54 -14.91
C TYR A 54 4.58 15.02 -14.57
N GLU A 55 4.60 15.35 -13.27
CA GLU A 55 4.25 16.69 -12.80
C GLU A 55 5.46 17.57 -12.47
N ALA A 56 6.69 17.06 -12.66
CA ALA A 56 7.90 17.87 -12.55
C ALA A 56 7.84 19.06 -13.53
N GLY A 57 7.89 20.29 -13.00
CA GLY A 57 7.81 21.52 -13.79
C GLY A 57 6.39 21.93 -14.22
N LEU A 58 5.38 21.12 -13.92
CA LEU A 58 3.97 21.55 -14.04
C LEU A 58 3.54 22.33 -12.79
N PRO A 59 2.47 23.15 -12.85
CA PRO A 59 1.88 23.72 -11.63
C PRO A 59 1.45 22.63 -10.65
N MET A 60 1.46 22.90 -9.34
CA MET A 60 0.83 21.99 -8.38
C MET A 60 -0.68 21.95 -8.65
N SER A 61 -1.22 20.74 -8.80
CA SER A 61 -2.65 20.46 -8.95
C SER A 61 -3.45 20.84 -7.68
N LEU A 62 -2.81 20.74 -6.51
CA LEU A 62 -3.41 20.99 -5.20
C LEU A 62 -2.53 21.90 -4.32
N PRO A 63 -3.10 22.58 -3.32
CA PRO A 63 -2.33 23.44 -2.42
C PRO A 63 -1.24 22.66 -1.67
N TYR A 64 0.00 23.14 -1.76
CA TYR A 64 1.19 22.53 -1.13
C TYR A 64 0.99 22.10 0.32
N GLY A 65 0.42 22.97 1.15
CA GLY A 65 0.26 22.70 2.59
C GLY A 65 -0.63 21.48 2.88
N ILE A 66 -1.59 21.18 1.98
CA ILE A 66 -2.46 20.02 2.13
C ILE A 66 -1.71 18.74 1.71
N LEU A 67 -0.99 18.79 0.60
CA LEU A 67 -0.16 17.68 0.11
C LEU A 67 0.97 17.31 1.09
N ASP A 68 1.68 18.31 1.62
CA ASP A 68 2.76 18.12 2.61
C ASP A 68 2.21 17.49 3.90
N SER A 69 1.09 18.02 4.40
CA SER A 69 0.44 17.50 5.61
C SER A 69 0.01 16.04 5.44
N HIS A 70 -0.66 15.71 4.33
CA HIS A 70 -1.07 14.34 4.04
C HIS A 70 0.13 13.40 3.90
N SER A 71 1.14 13.78 3.11
CA SER A 71 2.31 12.94 2.84
C SER A 71 3.08 12.60 4.13
N ARG A 72 3.33 13.61 4.98
CA ARG A 72 3.97 13.40 6.30
C ARG A 72 3.13 12.49 7.20
N MET A 73 1.82 12.72 7.21
CA MET A 73 0.87 11.93 8.01
C MET A 73 0.86 10.46 7.57
N ALA A 74 0.83 10.20 6.27
CA ALA A 74 0.81 8.85 5.69
C ALA A 74 2.12 8.09 5.93
N ILE A 75 3.28 8.74 5.70
CA ILE A 75 4.60 8.13 5.94
C ILE A 75 4.75 7.75 7.42
N ALA A 76 4.43 8.67 8.32
CA ALA A 76 4.57 8.41 9.75
C ALA A 76 3.60 7.33 10.24
N TRP A 77 2.39 7.27 9.68
CA TRP A 77 1.45 6.17 9.91
C TRP A 77 2.02 4.82 9.45
N ALA A 78 2.58 4.75 8.23
CA ALA A 78 3.12 3.51 7.66
C ALA A 78 4.29 2.96 8.49
N LEU A 79 5.20 3.83 8.93
CA LEU A 79 6.31 3.45 9.82
C LEU A 79 5.80 2.91 11.17
N ALA A 80 4.81 3.57 11.76
CA ALA A 80 4.21 3.14 13.01
C ALA A 80 3.42 1.83 12.86
N ALA A 81 2.79 1.59 11.70
CA ALA A 81 2.12 0.33 11.39
C ALA A 81 3.11 -0.85 11.28
N VAL A 82 4.28 -0.64 10.67
CA VAL A 82 5.36 -1.65 10.65
C VAL A 82 5.85 -1.96 12.06
N LEU A 83 6.09 -0.93 12.87
CA LEU A 83 6.48 -1.11 14.27
C LEU A 83 5.42 -1.89 15.03
N GLN A 84 4.14 -1.59 14.81
CA GLN A 84 3.02 -2.31 15.42
C GLN A 84 2.98 -3.80 15.03
N VAL A 85 3.30 -4.14 13.78
CA VAL A 85 3.44 -5.53 13.33
C VAL A 85 4.65 -6.19 13.98
N ALA A 86 5.81 -5.54 13.99
CA ALA A 86 7.05 -6.05 14.60
C ALA A 86 6.88 -6.35 16.10
N ILE A 87 6.17 -5.46 16.82
CA ILE A 87 5.73 -5.69 18.20
C ILE A 87 4.79 -6.91 18.28
N GLY A 88 3.80 -6.99 17.39
CA GLY A 88 2.78 -8.04 17.39
C GLY A 88 3.34 -9.46 17.17
N VAL A 89 4.48 -9.59 16.50
CA VAL A 89 5.22 -10.86 16.35
C VAL A 89 6.34 -11.07 17.35
N GLY A 90 6.62 -10.08 18.21
CA GLY A 90 7.58 -10.19 19.30
C GLY A 90 9.03 -9.87 18.92
N TRP A 91 9.28 -9.25 17.76
CA TRP A 91 10.62 -8.76 17.40
C TRP A 91 11.06 -7.57 18.27
N VAL A 92 10.07 -6.78 18.73
CA VAL A 92 10.30 -5.65 19.63
C VAL A 92 9.60 -5.93 20.96
N PRO A 93 10.34 -6.11 22.07
CA PRO A 93 9.75 -6.45 23.36
C PRO A 93 9.10 -5.21 23.99
N VAL A 94 7.77 -5.15 23.96
CA VAL A 94 6.99 -4.12 24.65
C VAL A 94 5.82 -4.72 25.42
N PRO A 95 5.32 -4.05 26.48
CA PRO A 95 4.14 -4.50 27.20
C PRO A 95 2.92 -4.60 26.27
N ARG A 96 2.07 -5.62 26.49
CA ARG A 96 0.83 -5.83 25.70
C ARG A 96 -0.11 -4.62 25.69
N VAL A 97 -0.09 -3.82 26.76
CA VAL A 97 -0.88 -2.58 26.86
C VAL A 97 -0.41 -1.57 25.83
N VAL A 98 0.90 -1.40 25.64
CA VAL A 98 1.49 -0.48 24.65
C VAL A 98 1.12 -0.93 23.24
N HIS A 99 1.28 -2.21 22.92
CA HIS A 99 0.85 -2.77 21.63
C HIS A 99 -0.63 -2.48 21.33
N ARG A 100 -1.50 -2.64 22.33
CA ARG A 100 -2.93 -2.40 22.18
C ARG A 100 -3.25 -0.92 21.95
N VAL A 101 -2.65 -0.03 22.76
CA VAL A 101 -2.85 1.42 22.64
C VAL A 101 -2.37 1.90 21.28
N LEU A 102 -1.15 1.53 20.89
CA LEU A 102 -0.59 1.86 19.58
C LEU A 102 -1.50 1.38 18.44
N GLY A 103 -2.00 0.15 18.52
CA GLY A 103 -2.93 -0.40 17.53
C GLY A 103 -4.21 0.42 17.37
N TYR A 104 -4.83 0.86 18.47
CA TYR A 104 -6.02 1.71 18.40
C TYR A 104 -5.71 3.12 17.90
N THR A 105 -4.60 3.70 18.35
CA THR A 105 -4.13 5.01 17.85
C THR A 105 -3.90 4.95 16.34
N LEU A 106 -3.27 3.88 15.84
CA LEU A 106 -3.07 3.67 14.41
C LEU A 106 -4.37 3.48 13.65
N CYS A 107 -5.40 2.88 14.22
CA CYS A 107 -6.70 2.80 13.56
C CYS A 107 -7.30 4.20 13.37
N VAL A 108 -7.32 5.02 14.42
CA VAL A 108 -7.85 6.40 14.36
C VAL A 108 -7.03 7.26 13.40
N TRP A 109 -5.71 7.19 13.51
CA TRP A 109 -4.81 7.92 12.62
C TRP A 109 -4.95 7.44 11.17
N GLY A 110 -5.11 6.13 10.96
CA GLY A 110 -5.33 5.56 9.63
C GLY A 110 -6.57 6.13 8.96
N VAL A 111 -7.68 6.24 9.67
CA VAL A 111 -8.90 6.88 9.12
C VAL A 111 -8.61 8.30 8.62
N ALA A 112 -7.84 9.10 9.35
CA ALA A 112 -7.46 10.43 8.92
C ALA A 112 -6.49 10.41 7.72
N ALA A 113 -5.49 9.53 7.75
CA ALA A 113 -4.50 9.39 6.68
C ALA A 113 -5.16 8.95 5.37
N PHE A 114 -5.92 7.86 5.37
CA PHE A 114 -6.56 7.33 4.16
C PHE A 114 -7.75 8.17 3.72
N GLY A 115 -8.53 8.70 4.66
CA GLY A 115 -9.63 9.61 4.36
C GLY A 115 -9.15 10.87 3.67
N SER A 116 -8.05 11.48 4.14
CA SER A 116 -7.45 12.63 3.45
C SER A 116 -6.89 12.25 2.08
N GLY A 117 -6.27 11.08 1.92
CA GLY A 117 -5.80 10.58 0.62
C GLY A 117 -6.94 10.47 -0.39
N CYS A 118 -8.04 9.81 -0.02
CA CYS A 118 -9.23 9.70 -0.88
C CYS A 118 -9.78 11.06 -1.30
N VAL A 119 -9.80 12.05 -0.39
CA VAL A 119 -10.26 13.41 -0.71
C VAL A 119 -9.31 14.09 -1.69
N LEU A 120 -7.99 13.94 -1.53
CA LEU A 120 -7.02 14.53 -2.45
C LEU A 120 -7.14 13.95 -3.86
N GLU A 121 -7.24 12.63 -3.97
CA GLU A 121 -7.46 11.93 -5.23
C GLU A 121 -8.74 12.39 -5.94
N MET A 122 -9.80 12.74 -5.19
CA MET A 122 -11.02 13.32 -5.76
C MET A 122 -10.86 14.75 -6.26
N LEU A 123 -9.98 15.53 -5.63
CA LEU A 123 -9.73 16.91 -6.01
C LEU A 123 -8.81 16.97 -7.23
N GLU A 124 -7.95 15.98 -7.40
CA GLU A 124 -6.97 15.89 -8.49
C GLU A 124 -7.51 15.14 -9.71
N TYR A 125 -8.12 13.98 -9.51
CA TYR A 125 -8.60 13.12 -10.59
C TYR A 125 -10.12 13.11 -10.68
N SER A 126 -10.63 12.66 -11.83
CA SER A 126 -12.04 12.38 -12.04
C SER A 126 -12.24 11.06 -12.79
N GLY A 127 -13.47 10.54 -12.76
CA GLY A 127 -13.84 9.34 -13.51
C GLY A 127 -13.40 8.03 -12.85
N VAL A 128 -12.89 7.09 -13.66
CA VAL A 128 -12.61 5.70 -13.24
C VAL A 128 -11.49 5.65 -12.20
N VAL A 129 -10.44 6.47 -12.36
CA VAL A 129 -9.30 6.53 -11.43
C VAL A 129 -9.77 6.92 -10.03
N SER A 130 -10.57 7.97 -9.89
CA SER A 130 -11.14 8.36 -8.60
C SER A 130 -11.99 7.25 -7.97
N PHE A 131 -12.78 6.53 -8.77
CA PHE A 131 -13.58 5.40 -8.28
C PHE A 131 -12.70 4.27 -7.73
N LEU A 132 -11.59 3.97 -8.40
CA LEU A 132 -10.63 2.96 -7.96
C LEU A 132 -9.98 3.35 -6.62
N HIS A 133 -9.56 4.61 -6.45
CA HIS A 133 -9.03 5.09 -5.16
C HIS A 133 -10.07 5.08 -4.03
N TRP A 134 -11.36 5.32 -4.35
CA TRP A 134 -12.43 5.11 -3.39
C TRP A 134 -12.57 3.65 -2.96
N ALA A 135 -12.49 2.73 -3.91
CA ALA A 135 -12.53 1.31 -3.62
C ALA A 135 -11.38 0.89 -2.71
N ASP A 136 -10.17 1.39 -2.95
CA ASP A 136 -9.02 1.21 -2.07
C ASP A 136 -9.29 1.73 -0.64
N GLY A 137 -9.73 2.99 -0.50
CA GLY A 137 -10.09 3.57 0.80
C GLY A 137 -11.13 2.74 1.57
N VAL A 138 -12.16 2.24 0.87
CA VAL A 138 -13.15 1.33 1.46
C VAL A 138 -12.51 0.02 1.92
N MET A 139 -11.65 -0.57 1.10
CA MET A 139 -10.96 -1.83 1.44
C MET A 139 -10.04 -1.67 2.64
N ILE A 140 -9.33 -0.55 2.74
CA ILE A 140 -8.53 -0.20 3.92
C ILE A 140 -9.41 -0.18 5.18
N LEU A 141 -10.52 0.55 5.15
CA LEU A 141 -11.42 0.65 6.30
C LEU A 141 -12.04 -0.70 6.69
N LEU A 142 -12.47 -1.50 5.70
CA LEU A 142 -13.03 -2.84 5.94
C LEU A 142 -11.99 -3.76 6.58
N ASN A 143 -10.77 -3.82 6.04
CA ASN A 143 -9.71 -4.66 6.61
C ASN A 143 -9.29 -4.19 8.01
N MET A 144 -9.31 -2.89 8.27
CA MET A 144 -9.08 -2.34 9.62
C MET A 144 -10.16 -2.80 10.60
N VAL A 145 -11.44 -2.69 10.24
CA VAL A 145 -12.57 -3.17 11.06
C VAL A 145 -12.44 -4.67 11.33
N PHE A 146 -12.15 -5.47 10.30
CA PHE A 146 -11.92 -6.90 10.46
C PHE A 146 -10.72 -7.20 11.36
N ALA A 147 -9.59 -6.51 11.19
CA ALA A 147 -8.42 -6.70 12.03
C ALA A 147 -8.74 -6.45 13.50
N VAL A 148 -9.46 -5.36 13.82
CA VAL A 148 -9.87 -5.03 15.19
C VAL A 148 -10.87 -6.05 15.75
N ASP A 149 -11.88 -6.45 14.98
CA ASP A 149 -12.87 -7.45 15.41
C ASP A 149 -12.23 -8.81 15.70
N GLN A 150 -11.36 -9.29 14.81
CA GLN A 150 -10.65 -10.56 15.00
C GLN A 150 -9.69 -10.52 16.20
N ALA A 151 -9.03 -9.38 16.45
CA ALA A 151 -8.23 -9.18 17.65
C ALA A 151 -9.07 -9.27 18.93
N LYS A 152 -10.25 -8.63 18.96
CA LYS A 152 -11.19 -8.71 20.09
C LYS A 152 -11.65 -10.15 20.35
N ARG A 153 -11.89 -10.93 19.29
CA ARG A 153 -12.29 -12.35 19.35
C ARG A 153 -11.12 -13.30 19.60
N ARG A 154 -9.90 -12.79 19.79
CA ARG A 154 -8.66 -13.56 19.99
C ARG A 154 -8.34 -14.55 18.86
N LYS A 155 -8.79 -14.27 17.63
CA LYS A 155 -8.48 -15.06 16.42
C LYS A 155 -7.21 -14.50 15.77
N LEU A 156 -6.05 -14.84 16.33
CA LEU A 156 -4.77 -14.19 16.00
C LEU A 156 -4.33 -14.44 14.55
N SER A 157 -4.47 -15.67 14.04
CA SER A 157 -4.22 -15.96 12.63
C SER A 157 -5.07 -15.08 11.69
N THR A 158 -6.39 -15.03 11.88
CA THR A 158 -7.28 -14.21 11.04
C THR A 158 -7.00 -12.71 11.20
N HIS A 159 -6.66 -12.25 12.41
CA HIS A 159 -6.22 -10.88 12.66
C HIS A 159 -4.98 -10.55 11.84
N SER A 160 -3.96 -11.42 11.85
CA SER A 160 -2.73 -11.19 11.08
C SER A 160 -2.98 -11.15 9.57
N ASN A 161 -3.87 -11.98 9.05
CA ASN A 161 -4.27 -11.95 7.64
C ASN A 161 -4.98 -10.64 7.28
N ALA A 162 -5.91 -10.16 8.12
CA ALA A 162 -6.60 -8.89 7.90
C ALA A 162 -5.64 -7.69 8.00
N ALA A 163 -4.69 -7.73 8.94
CA ALA A 163 -3.66 -6.70 9.06
C ALA A 163 -2.71 -6.70 7.85
N LEU A 164 -2.35 -7.86 7.31
CA LEU A 164 -1.56 -7.95 6.08
C LEU A 164 -2.34 -7.38 4.88
N CYS A 165 -3.62 -7.72 4.72
CA CYS A 165 -4.46 -7.13 3.68
C CYS A 165 -4.56 -5.60 3.81
N LEU A 166 -4.75 -5.10 5.04
CA LEU A 166 -4.75 -3.67 5.33
C LEU A 166 -3.46 -3.03 4.83
N ILE A 167 -2.31 -3.57 5.23
CA ILE A 167 -0.98 -3.07 4.82
C ILE A 167 -0.81 -3.13 3.30
N ALA A 168 -1.26 -4.21 2.66
CA ALA A 168 -1.20 -4.35 1.20
C ALA A 168 -1.96 -3.23 0.49
N TRP A 169 -3.18 -2.91 0.90
CA TRP A 169 -3.96 -1.80 0.34
C TRP A 169 -3.34 -0.43 0.64
N CYS A 170 -2.90 -0.20 1.89
CA CYS A 170 -2.29 1.09 2.24
C CYS A 170 -1.01 1.39 1.47
N LEU A 171 -0.31 0.36 0.99
CA LEU A 171 1.07 0.47 0.50
C LEU A 171 1.23 0.08 -0.96
N TYR A 172 0.24 -0.52 -1.63
CA TYR A 172 0.36 -0.74 -3.06
C TYR A 172 0.56 0.55 -3.87
N PRO A 173 0.08 1.76 -3.50
CA PRO A 173 0.33 2.97 -4.30
C PRO A 173 1.83 3.32 -4.34
N GLY A 174 2.54 3.14 -3.22
CA GLY A 174 4.00 3.28 -3.21
C GLY A 174 4.69 2.24 -4.10
N LEU A 175 4.20 0.99 -4.10
CA LEU A 175 4.71 -0.03 -5.04
C LEU A 175 4.41 0.35 -6.50
N ALA A 176 3.22 0.88 -6.80
CA ALA A 176 2.82 1.36 -8.12
C ALA A 176 3.79 2.41 -8.65
N ARG A 177 4.12 3.40 -7.81
CA ARG A 177 5.13 4.42 -8.12
C ARG A 177 6.49 3.80 -8.40
N LEU A 178 6.97 2.89 -7.55
CA LEU A 178 8.27 2.24 -7.77
C LEU A 178 8.32 1.46 -9.09
N VAL A 179 7.24 0.73 -9.43
CA VAL A 179 7.13 -0.01 -10.68
C VAL A 179 7.06 0.93 -11.87
N GLY A 180 6.28 2.01 -11.78
CA GLY A 180 6.24 3.07 -12.79
C GLY A 180 7.63 3.64 -13.05
N PHE A 181 8.33 4.07 -12.00
CA PHE A 181 9.69 4.60 -12.11
C PHE A 181 10.67 3.61 -12.73
N SER A 182 10.61 2.35 -12.31
CA SER A 182 11.51 1.32 -12.83
C SER A 182 11.25 1.06 -14.31
N LEU A 183 9.99 0.95 -14.71
CA LEU A 183 9.62 0.72 -16.10
C LEU A 183 10.01 1.90 -16.99
N GLU A 184 9.78 3.13 -16.54
CA GLU A 184 10.17 4.33 -17.30
C GLU A 184 11.68 4.49 -17.44
N TYR A 185 12.43 4.13 -16.39
CA TYR A 185 13.89 4.20 -16.43
C TYR A 185 14.50 3.16 -17.40
N PHE A 186 13.95 1.94 -17.43
CA PHE A 186 14.50 0.83 -18.22
C PHE A 186 13.86 0.66 -19.59
N VAL A 187 12.63 1.17 -19.79
CA VAL A 187 11.84 1.02 -21.01
C VAL A 187 11.41 2.42 -21.48
N PRO A 188 12.10 3.02 -22.46
CA PRO A 188 11.79 4.37 -22.97
C PRO A 188 10.42 4.48 -23.68
N CYS A 189 9.69 3.37 -23.77
CA CYS A 189 8.38 3.25 -24.38
C CYS A 189 7.46 2.53 -23.38
N GLY A 190 6.77 3.26 -22.50
CA GLY A 190 6.00 2.64 -21.42
C GLY A 190 4.99 3.61 -20.82
N ILE A 191 3.73 3.16 -20.83
CA ILE A 191 2.54 3.63 -20.08
C ILE A 191 2.57 5.14 -19.70
N ASP A 192 1.93 5.98 -20.51
CA ASP A 192 1.87 7.45 -20.35
C ASP A 192 0.75 7.89 -19.39
N ALA A 193 0.65 7.24 -18.23
CA ALA A 193 -0.24 7.63 -17.13
C ALA A 193 0.02 6.77 -15.88
N PHE A 194 -0.32 7.34 -14.73
CA PHE A 194 -0.42 6.59 -13.47
C PHE A 194 -1.33 5.35 -13.61
N GLY A 195 -2.47 5.52 -14.31
CA GLY A 195 -3.37 4.44 -14.71
C GLY A 195 -2.71 3.54 -15.75
N GLY A 196 -2.37 2.31 -15.35
CA GLY A 196 -1.56 1.36 -16.11
C GLY A 196 -0.35 0.83 -15.34
N TYR A 197 0.22 1.56 -14.39
CA TYR A 197 1.17 0.96 -13.43
C TYR A 197 0.45 0.28 -12.28
N GLU A 198 -0.70 0.82 -11.90
CA GLU A 198 -1.54 0.24 -10.85
C GLU A 198 -2.03 -1.16 -11.21
N PHE A 199 -2.31 -1.45 -12.50
CA PHE A 199 -2.66 -2.81 -12.90
C PHE A 199 -1.57 -3.84 -12.52
N LEU A 200 -0.29 -3.54 -12.79
CA LEU A 200 0.81 -4.46 -12.52
C LEU A 200 0.93 -4.73 -11.02
N THR A 201 0.85 -3.65 -10.24
CA THR A 201 1.07 -3.72 -8.79
C THR A 201 -0.13 -4.28 -8.06
N ALA A 202 -1.36 -3.92 -8.45
CA ALA A 202 -2.58 -4.55 -7.97
C ALA A 202 -2.60 -6.05 -8.33
N SER A 203 -2.19 -6.44 -9.54
CA SER A 203 -2.06 -7.85 -9.93
C SER A 203 -1.04 -8.59 -9.06
N PHE A 204 0.13 -8.00 -8.84
CA PHE A 204 1.16 -8.55 -7.96
C PHE A 204 0.65 -8.74 -6.53
N CYS A 205 -0.03 -7.72 -5.97
CA CYS A 205 -0.64 -7.80 -4.64
C CYS A 205 -1.68 -8.92 -4.57
N GLY A 206 -2.55 -9.01 -5.59
CA GLY A 206 -3.54 -10.07 -5.70
C GLY A 206 -2.91 -11.47 -5.71
N CYS A 207 -1.89 -11.68 -6.54
CA CYS A 207 -1.15 -12.94 -6.61
C CYS A 207 -0.44 -13.27 -5.30
N LEU A 208 0.19 -12.29 -4.66
CA LEU A 208 0.87 -12.47 -3.37
C LEU A 208 -0.14 -12.93 -2.30
N LEU A 209 -1.24 -12.20 -2.12
CA LEU A 209 -2.28 -12.55 -1.14
C LEU A 209 -2.91 -13.91 -1.46
N TRP A 210 -3.07 -14.25 -2.74
CA TRP A 210 -3.56 -15.57 -3.15
C TRP A 210 -2.57 -16.68 -2.81
N SER A 211 -1.26 -16.47 -3.02
CA SER A 211 -0.24 -17.47 -2.70
C SER A 211 -0.11 -17.75 -1.19
N LEU A 212 -0.39 -16.74 -0.36
CA LEU A 212 -0.38 -16.85 1.10
C LEU A 212 -1.66 -17.51 1.65
N ARG A 213 -2.63 -17.84 0.79
CA ARG A 213 -3.90 -18.44 1.17
C ARG A 213 -3.72 -19.92 1.53
N THR A 214 -3.51 -20.23 2.80
CA THR A 214 -3.49 -21.62 3.30
C THR A 214 -4.73 -21.92 4.15
N GLY A 215 -5.54 -22.92 3.79
CA GLY A 215 -6.66 -23.42 4.60
C GLY A 215 -7.89 -22.49 4.72
N GLN A 216 -8.79 -22.76 5.68
CA GLN A 216 -10.08 -22.03 5.83
C GLN A 216 -9.97 -20.67 6.55
N THR A 217 -8.88 -20.41 7.29
CA THR A 217 -8.64 -19.15 8.02
C THR A 217 -8.19 -17.98 7.12
N SER A 218 -8.01 -18.26 5.83
CA SER A 218 -7.50 -17.33 4.80
C SER A 218 -8.59 -16.62 3.99
N LYS A 219 -9.86 -16.68 4.42
CA LYS A 219 -10.98 -15.99 3.73
C LYS A 219 -10.70 -14.50 3.44
N PRO A 220 -10.13 -13.71 4.38
CA PRO A 220 -9.77 -12.32 4.09
C PRO A 220 -8.76 -12.20 2.93
N LEU A 221 -7.74 -13.06 2.89
CA LEU A 221 -6.73 -13.06 1.82
C LEU A 221 -7.38 -13.32 0.46
N GLY A 222 -8.24 -14.34 0.37
CA GLY A 222 -8.93 -14.70 -0.88
C GLY A 222 -9.84 -13.59 -1.41
N VAL A 223 -10.63 -12.94 -0.53
CA VAL A 223 -11.50 -11.83 -0.94
C VAL A 223 -10.68 -10.63 -1.43
N ASN A 224 -9.65 -10.24 -0.68
CA ASN A 224 -8.78 -9.13 -1.08
C ASN A 224 -8.04 -9.43 -2.39
N ALA A 225 -7.54 -10.66 -2.58
CA ALA A 225 -6.90 -11.07 -3.82
C ALA A 225 -7.82 -10.94 -5.04
N VAL A 226 -9.09 -11.36 -4.91
CA VAL A 226 -10.08 -11.20 -5.99
C VAL A 226 -10.36 -9.72 -6.26
N ILE A 227 -10.50 -8.90 -5.23
CA ILE A 227 -10.78 -7.46 -5.39
C ILE A 227 -9.58 -6.75 -6.05
N PHE A 228 -8.35 -7.08 -5.67
CA PHE A 228 -7.15 -6.61 -6.39
C PHE A 228 -7.15 -7.03 -7.86
N GLY A 229 -7.57 -8.25 -8.18
CA GLY A 229 -7.70 -8.70 -9.57
C GLY A 229 -8.76 -7.90 -10.35
N ILE A 230 -9.90 -7.60 -9.74
CA ILE A 230 -10.94 -6.75 -10.34
C ILE A 230 -10.41 -5.32 -10.54
N TYR A 231 -9.78 -4.75 -9.52
CA TYR A 231 -9.14 -3.43 -9.57
C TYR A 231 -8.18 -3.37 -10.76
N ALA A 232 -7.23 -4.31 -10.83
CA ALA A 232 -6.23 -4.36 -11.90
C ALA A 232 -6.88 -4.48 -13.29
N THR A 233 -7.95 -5.26 -13.41
CA THR A 233 -8.67 -5.42 -14.68
C THR A 233 -9.34 -4.12 -15.12
N ILE A 234 -9.96 -3.39 -14.18
CA ILE A 234 -10.60 -2.11 -14.47
C ILE A 234 -9.55 -1.05 -14.84
N ASP A 235 -8.43 -0.97 -14.10
CA ASP A 235 -7.35 -0.04 -14.38
C ASP A 235 -6.75 -0.28 -15.78
N LEU A 236 -6.41 -1.54 -16.10
CA LEU A 236 -5.92 -1.91 -17.43
C LEU A 236 -6.93 -1.57 -18.53
N GLY A 237 -8.20 -1.89 -18.32
CA GLY A 237 -9.27 -1.56 -19.26
C GLY A 237 -9.37 -0.05 -19.52
N ASN A 238 -9.30 0.76 -18.46
CA ASN A 238 -9.30 2.21 -18.55
C ASN A 238 -8.06 2.73 -19.31
N ALA A 239 -6.86 2.23 -18.99
CA ALA A 239 -5.62 2.62 -19.66
C ALA A 239 -5.61 2.27 -21.15
N LEU A 240 -6.17 1.12 -21.52
CA LEU A 240 -6.34 0.71 -22.92
C LEU A 240 -7.34 1.61 -23.67
N LEU A 241 -8.48 1.94 -23.04
CA LEU A 241 -9.50 2.79 -23.64
C LEU A 241 -9.03 4.24 -23.86
N LEU A 242 -8.22 4.76 -22.95
CA LEU A 242 -7.64 6.09 -23.05
C LEU A 242 -6.38 6.15 -23.93
N GLY A 243 -5.87 4.99 -24.38
CA GLY A 243 -4.64 4.90 -25.17
C GLY A 243 -3.40 5.35 -24.40
N THR A 244 -3.43 5.32 -23.07
CA THR A 244 -2.28 5.63 -22.21
C THR A 244 -1.38 4.40 -22.06
N PHE A 245 -1.92 3.20 -22.28
CA PHE A 245 -1.14 1.97 -22.31
C PHE A 245 -0.21 1.91 -23.53
N LEU A 246 1.10 1.72 -23.32
CA LEU A 246 2.14 1.61 -24.37
C LEU A 246 2.39 2.87 -25.21
N ARG A 247 2.14 4.05 -24.65
CA ARG A 247 2.55 5.31 -25.28
C ARG A 247 3.96 5.68 -24.81
N CYS A 248 4.77 6.23 -25.70
CA CYS A 248 6.10 6.72 -25.33
C CYS A 248 5.91 8.11 -24.72
N PRO A 249 6.24 8.33 -23.44
CA PRO A 249 6.32 9.68 -22.92
C PRO A 249 7.35 10.46 -23.76
N GLU A 250 7.14 11.77 -23.95
CA GLU A 250 8.21 12.65 -24.43
C GLU A 250 9.49 12.36 -23.63
N PRO A 251 10.67 12.31 -24.26
CA PRO A 251 11.84 11.72 -23.64
C PRO A 251 12.10 12.34 -22.27
N LEU A 252 11.84 11.56 -21.23
CA LEU A 252 12.05 11.89 -19.81
C LEU A 252 13.43 12.52 -19.58
N LEU A 253 14.43 12.15 -20.37
CA LEU A 253 15.76 12.75 -20.38
C LEU A 253 15.76 14.29 -20.41
N GLU A 254 14.82 14.94 -21.11
CA GLU A 254 14.70 16.40 -21.14
C GLU A 254 14.09 16.96 -19.85
N ARG A 255 13.10 16.30 -19.25
CA ARG A 255 12.51 16.70 -17.97
C ARG A 255 13.46 16.47 -16.80
N TRP A 256 14.24 15.39 -16.85
CA TRP A 256 15.24 15.06 -15.84
C TRP A 256 16.50 15.93 -15.91
N ALA A 257 16.77 16.58 -17.04
CA ALA A 257 17.84 17.57 -17.14
C ALA A 257 17.65 18.73 -16.15
N MET A 258 16.41 18.97 -15.67
CA MET A 258 16.11 19.96 -14.64
C MET A 258 16.64 19.60 -13.24
N PHE A 259 17.02 18.33 -13.01
CA PHE A 259 17.59 17.85 -11.73
C PHE A 259 19.12 17.73 -11.76
N ARG A 260 19.80 18.18 -12.83
CA ARG A 260 21.27 18.27 -12.92
C ARG A 260 21.74 19.68 -12.55
#